data_AF-A0AA89BSX4-F1
#
_entry.id   AF-A0AA89BSX4-F1
#
_cell.length_a   1.000
_cell.length_b   1.000
_cell.length_c   1.000
_cell.angle_alpha   90.00
_cell.angle_beta   90.00
_cell.angle_gamma   90.00
#
_symmetry.space_group_name_H-M   'P 1'
#
loop_
_entity.id
_entity.type
_entity.pdbx_description
1 polymer ?
#
loop_
_entity_poly.entity_id
_entity_poly.type
_entity_poly.pdbx_seq_one_letter_code
_entity_poly.pdbx_strand_id
1 'polypeptide(L)'
;MDCDDSIYAVTLLTLGLTATGCQYGSGFMINPLDIAPNYAGIIVGISNTFATLPGFFSPIIVSELTQNIRCVDDVLSFNNPKFADCRSSIYPSELEVKETTETNNSASYLDKMLSYDTDGHMNTSLYDKRDDFNFSITNFPFLISNIPSSPAYGVFISQLIRYARASTKYTDFVPGAKHLSDKLLSQGYVCDRLTSSMRKFYGRYGELVIHYDVQLSRMVDDILS
;
A
#
# COMPACT_ATOMS: atom_id res chain seq x y z
N MET A 1 -7.32 -23.88 -17.82
CA MET A 1 -8.44 -22.94 -17.97
C MET A 1 -8.69 -22.82 -19.46
N ASP A 2 -9.69 -23.53 -19.95
CA ASP A 2 -10.04 -23.50 -21.37
C ASP A 2 -10.74 -22.17 -21.71
N CYS A 3 -10.58 -21.70 -22.95
CA CYS A 3 -11.18 -20.44 -23.41
C CYS A 3 -12.71 -20.43 -23.27
N ASP A 4 -13.36 -21.59 -23.28
CA ASP A 4 -14.81 -21.72 -23.14
C ASP A 4 -15.28 -21.33 -21.73
N ASP A 5 -14.53 -21.68 -20.67
CA ASP A 5 -14.85 -21.31 -19.28
C ASP A 5 -14.88 -19.78 -19.08
N SER A 6 -14.02 -19.07 -19.82
CA SER A 6 -13.93 -17.61 -19.74
C SER A 6 -15.17 -16.93 -20.36
N ILE A 7 -15.73 -17.51 -21.42
CA ILE A 7 -16.95 -16.98 -22.08
C ILE A 7 -18.17 -17.19 -21.18
N TYR A 8 -18.29 -18.35 -20.53
CA TYR A 8 -19.36 -18.60 -19.56
C TYR A 8 -19.27 -17.65 -18.34
N ALA A 9 -18.06 -17.39 -17.83
CA ALA A 9 -17.87 -16.47 -16.72
C ALA A 9 -18.28 -15.02 -17.09
N VAL A 10 -17.86 -14.53 -18.25
CA VAL A 10 -18.18 -13.17 -18.72
C VAL A 10 -19.68 -13.01 -19.00
N THR A 11 -20.31 -14.02 -19.60
CA THR A 11 -21.76 -13.97 -19.90
C THR A 11 -22.60 -13.99 -18.62
N LEU A 12 -22.28 -14.85 -17.65
CA LEU A 12 -22.95 -14.89 -16.34
C LEU A 12 -22.76 -13.58 -15.56
N LEU A 13 -21.56 -13.01 -15.56
CA LEU A 13 -21.26 -11.74 -14.92
C LEU A 13 -22.07 -10.60 -15.54
N THR A 14 -22.10 -10.52 -16.88
CA THR A 14 -22.84 -9.49 -17.62
C THR A 14 -24.34 -9.56 -17.35
N LEU A 15 -24.90 -10.77 -17.31
CA LEU A 15 -26.31 -11.00 -16.97
C LEU A 15 -26.61 -10.59 -15.52
N GLY A 16 -25.73 -10.92 -14.57
CA GLY A 16 -25.87 -10.54 -13.16
C GLY A 16 -25.85 -9.03 -12.93
N LEU A 17 -24.91 -8.31 -13.55
CA LEU A 17 -24.85 -6.84 -13.50
C LEU A 17 -26.08 -6.19 -14.12
N THR A 18 -26.56 -6.72 -15.25
CA THR A 18 -27.75 -6.19 -15.93
C THR A 18 -29.01 -6.38 -15.07
N ALA A 19 -29.17 -7.54 -14.43
CA ALA A 19 -30.27 -7.81 -13.51
C ALA A 19 -30.26 -6.87 -12.28
N THR A 20 -29.08 -6.52 -11.79
CA THR A 20 -28.91 -5.56 -10.68
C THR A 20 -29.40 -4.16 -11.06
N GLY A 21 -29.13 -3.69 -12.29
CA GLY A 21 -29.61 -2.41 -12.78
C GLY A 21 -31.15 -2.29 -12.80
N CYS A 22 -31.85 -3.36 -13.18
CA CYS A 22 -33.31 -3.41 -13.18
C CYS A 22 -33.90 -3.31 -11.75
N GLN A 23 -33.21 -3.87 -10.75
CA GLN A 23 -33.65 -3.87 -9.35
C GLN A 23 -33.57 -2.47 -8.71
N TYR A 24 -32.51 -1.71 -8.97
CA TYR A 24 -32.30 -0.39 -8.35
C TYR A 24 -33.33 0.65 -8.81
N GLY A 25 -33.76 0.62 -10.08
CA GLY A 25 -34.66 1.61 -10.65
C GLY A 25 -36.16 1.38 -10.40
N SER A 26 -36.59 0.13 -10.16
CA SER A 26 -38.02 -0.24 -10.18
C SER A 26 -38.63 -0.65 -8.83
N GLY A 27 -37.84 -0.90 -7.78
CA GLY A 27 -38.40 -1.41 -6.53
C GLY A 27 -37.61 -1.10 -5.26
N PHE A 28 -36.29 -1.22 -5.24
CA PHE A 28 -35.53 -1.16 -3.99
C PHE A 28 -35.62 0.20 -3.28
N MET A 29 -35.64 1.31 -4.03
CA MET A 29 -35.70 2.67 -3.47
C MET A 29 -37.13 3.17 -3.22
N ILE A 30 -38.11 2.69 -3.99
CA ILE A 30 -39.49 3.20 -3.95
C ILE A 30 -40.35 2.36 -2.99
N ASN A 31 -40.15 1.04 -2.95
CA ASN A 31 -40.98 0.11 -2.17
C ASN A 31 -40.95 0.38 -0.64
N PRO A 32 -39.80 0.72 -0.01
CA PRO A 32 -39.80 1.06 1.42
C PRO A 32 -40.54 2.37 1.73
N LEU A 33 -40.52 3.33 0.79
CA LEU A 33 -41.23 4.60 0.90
C LEU A 33 -42.75 4.41 0.81
N ASP A 34 -43.21 3.49 -0.05
CA ASP A 34 -44.64 3.19 -0.22
C ASP A 34 -45.20 2.36 0.94
N ILE A 35 -44.43 1.38 1.46
CA ILE A 35 -44.89 0.47 2.53
C ILE A 35 -44.93 1.19 3.89
N ALA A 36 -43.91 1.99 4.21
CA ALA A 36 -43.83 2.65 5.51
C ALA A 36 -42.97 3.93 5.43
N PRO A 37 -43.52 5.07 4.98
CA PRO A 37 -42.75 6.29 4.73
C PRO A 37 -42.01 6.82 5.98
N ASN A 38 -42.62 6.69 7.16
CA ASN A 38 -42.02 7.13 8.43
C ASN A 38 -40.91 6.17 8.94
N TYR A 39 -40.83 4.94 8.42
CA TYR A 39 -39.87 3.91 8.84
C TYR A 39 -38.97 3.42 7.69
N ALA A 40 -39.07 4.01 6.51
CA ALA A 40 -38.38 3.59 5.28
C ALA A 40 -36.86 3.48 5.49
N GLY A 41 -36.26 4.43 6.22
CA GLY A 41 -34.82 4.40 6.53
C GLY A 41 -34.39 3.19 7.37
N ILE A 42 -35.22 2.76 8.33
CA ILE A 42 -34.91 1.59 9.18
C ILE A 42 -35.02 0.31 8.35
N ILE A 43 -36.06 0.21 7.51
CA ILE A 43 -36.27 -0.94 6.62
C ILE A 43 -35.12 -1.07 5.61
N VAL A 44 -34.69 0.03 5.02
CA VAL A 44 -33.53 0.06 4.11
C VAL A 44 -32.23 -0.31 4.86
N GLY A 45 -32.05 0.15 6.09
CA GLY A 45 -30.89 -0.20 6.93
C GLY A 45 -30.80 -1.68 7.26
N ILE A 46 -31.91 -2.30 7.65
CA ILE A 46 -31.98 -3.76 7.88
C ILE A 46 -31.72 -4.52 6.58
N SER A 47 -32.30 -4.07 5.47
CA SER A 47 -32.11 -4.71 4.15
C SER A 47 -30.64 -4.66 3.69
N ASN A 48 -29.97 -3.53 3.89
CA ASN A 48 -28.55 -3.37 3.58
C ASN A 48 -27.66 -4.28 4.46
N THR A 49 -28.06 -4.55 5.70
CA THR A 49 -27.34 -5.48 6.58
C THR A 49 -27.32 -6.88 5.96
N PHE A 50 -28.47 -7.41 5.52
CA PHE A 50 -28.53 -8.69 4.83
C PHE A 50 -27.84 -8.67 3.45
N ALA A 51 -27.89 -7.54 2.73
CA ALA A 51 -27.23 -7.39 1.43
C ALA A 51 -25.70 -7.44 1.50
N THR A 52 -25.10 -7.13 2.65
CA THR A 52 -23.63 -7.22 2.84
C THR A 52 -23.12 -8.62 3.18
N LEU A 53 -24.00 -9.53 3.64
CA LEU A 53 -23.61 -10.90 4.01
C LEU A 53 -23.01 -11.71 2.84
N PRO A 54 -23.55 -11.68 1.60
CA PRO A 54 -22.93 -12.35 0.46
C PRO A 54 -21.50 -11.90 0.18
N GLY A 55 -21.18 -10.61 0.39
CA GLY A 55 -19.82 -10.08 0.26
C GLY A 55 -18.85 -10.65 1.30
N PHE A 56 -19.35 -10.97 2.50
CA PHE A 56 -18.57 -11.63 3.56
C PHE A 56 -18.33 -13.11 3.26
N PHE A 57 -19.31 -13.82 2.70
CA PHE A 57 -19.19 -15.25 2.36
C PHE A 57 -18.52 -15.51 1.00
N SER A 58 -18.45 -14.51 0.12
CA SER A 58 -17.89 -14.64 -1.23
C SER A 58 -16.46 -15.21 -1.25
N PRO A 59 -15.50 -14.79 -0.40
CA PRO A 59 -14.16 -15.37 -0.39
C PRO A 59 -14.14 -16.86 -0.02
N ILE A 60 -15.05 -17.31 0.84
CA ILE A 60 -15.15 -18.72 1.27
C ILE A 60 -15.67 -19.58 0.11
N ILE A 61 -16.73 -19.14 -0.56
CA ILE A 61 -17.32 -19.85 -1.70
C ILE A 61 -16.34 -19.88 -2.88
N VAL A 62 -15.67 -18.77 -3.18
CA VAL A 62 -14.66 -18.68 -4.23
C VAL A 62 -13.45 -19.57 -3.90
N SER A 63 -13.06 -19.68 -2.63
CA SER A 63 -12.00 -20.59 -2.19
C SER A 63 -12.33 -22.06 -2.44
N GLU A 64 -13.60 -22.46 -2.28
CA GLU A 64 -14.03 -23.84 -2.55
C GLU A 64 -14.16 -24.12 -4.06
N LEU A 65 -14.61 -23.12 -4.84
CA LEU A 65 -14.80 -23.23 -6.28
C LEU A 65 -13.49 -23.16 -7.09
N THR A 66 -12.43 -22.57 -6.53
CA THR A 66 -11.16 -22.37 -7.23
C THR A 66 -10.11 -23.35 -6.72
N GLN A 67 -9.82 -24.42 -7.49
CA GLN A 67 -8.72 -25.36 -7.18
C GLN A 67 -7.31 -24.75 -7.34
N ASN A 68 -7.21 -23.51 -7.84
CA ASN A 68 -5.94 -22.80 -8.02
C ASN A 68 -5.68 -21.91 -6.81
N ILE A 69 -4.74 -22.34 -5.97
CA ILE A 69 -4.16 -21.50 -4.92
C ILE A 69 -3.39 -20.40 -5.63
N ARG A 70 -3.87 -19.15 -5.54
CA ARG A 70 -3.07 -17.99 -5.93
C ARG A 70 -2.00 -17.80 -4.86
N CYS A 71 -0.80 -18.31 -5.11
CA CYS A 71 0.38 -17.92 -4.34
C CYS A 71 0.66 -16.44 -4.63
N VAL A 72 0.68 -15.62 -3.58
CA VAL A 72 1.16 -14.24 -3.69
C VAL A 72 2.67 -14.35 -3.82
N ASP A 73 3.19 -14.10 -5.01
CA ASP A 73 4.58 -14.30 -5.35
C ASP A 73 5.41 -13.04 -5.12
N ASP A 74 6.27 -13.14 -4.11
CA ASP A 74 7.57 -12.50 -4.00
C ASP A 74 8.33 -13.40 -3.00
N VAL A 75 9.27 -14.24 -3.45
CA VAL A 75 10.03 -15.16 -2.56
C VAL A 75 11.46 -14.68 -2.42
N LEU A 76 11.80 -14.24 -1.21
CA LEU A 76 13.15 -13.88 -0.83
C LEU A 76 13.86 -15.09 -0.21
N SER A 77 14.89 -15.61 -0.87
CA SER A 77 15.69 -16.74 -0.37
C SER A 77 17.08 -16.27 0.05
N PHE A 78 17.25 -15.99 1.35
CA PHE A 78 18.55 -15.59 1.88
C PHE A 78 19.51 -16.77 1.95
N ASN A 79 20.71 -16.60 1.38
CA ASN A 79 21.84 -17.52 1.51
C ASN A 79 21.47 -19.01 1.29
N ASN A 80 20.59 -19.27 0.33
CA ASN A 80 20.12 -20.62 0.00
C ASN A 80 20.63 -21.06 -1.37
N PRO A 81 21.85 -21.64 -1.46
CA PRO A 81 22.43 -22.06 -2.72
C PRO A 81 21.64 -23.21 -3.40
N LYS A 82 20.80 -23.92 -2.64
CA LYS A 82 19.99 -25.05 -3.13
C LYS A 82 18.59 -24.64 -3.58
N PHE A 83 18.23 -23.36 -3.47
CA PHE A 83 16.90 -22.90 -3.90
C PHE A 83 16.68 -23.14 -5.39
N ALA A 84 17.73 -23.06 -6.21
CA ALA A 84 17.69 -23.37 -7.62
C ALA A 84 17.24 -24.83 -7.89
N ASP A 85 17.66 -25.77 -7.04
CA ASP A 85 17.34 -27.19 -7.18
C ASP A 85 15.87 -27.49 -6.88
N CYS A 86 15.26 -26.74 -5.95
CA CYS A 86 13.86 -26.89 -5.56
C CYS A 86 12.90 -26.07 -6.43
N ARG A 87 13.41 -25.22 -7.33
CA ARG A 87 12.60 -24.28 -8.14
C ARG A 87 11.52 -24.99 -8.96
N SER A 88 11.87 -26.11 -9.61
CA SER A 88 10.97 -26.90 -10.45
C SER A 88 9.92 -27.68 -9.66
N SER A 89 10.11 -27.84 -8.35
CA SER A 89 9.12 -28.46 -7.46
C SER A 89 8.19 -27.44 -6.81
N ILE A 90 8.61 -26.17 -6.70
CA ILE A 90 7.84 -25.08 -6.09
C ILE A 90 7.00 -24.36 -7.15
N TYR A 91 7.55 -24.18 -8.35
CA TYR A 91 6.93 -23.42 -9.43
C TYR A 91 6.63 -24.32 -10.63
N PRO A 92 5.47 -24.14 -11.29
CA PRO A 92 5.15 -24.85 -12.51
C PRO A 92 6.06 -24.36 -13.67
N SER A 93 6.23 -25.18 -14.70
CA SER A 93 7.16 -24.93 -15.81
C SER A 93 6.87 -23.65 -16.62
N GLU A 94 5.64 -23.15 -16.52
CA GLU A 94 5.16 -21.96 -17.22
C GLU A 94 5.60 -20.65 -16.55
N LEU A 95 6.11 -20.70 -15.31
CA LEU A 95 6.58 -19.51 -14.59
C LEU A 95 8.10 -19.33 -14.73
N GLU A 96 8.51 -18.37 -15.54
CA GLU A 96 9.91 -17.94 -15.63
C GLU A 96 10.29 -17.11 -14.40
N VAL A 97 10.93 -17.75 -13.41
CA VAL A 97 11.55 -17.03 -12.28
C VAL A 97 12.78 -16.28 -12.77
N LYS A 98 12.71 -14.95 -12.76
CA LYS A 98 13.83 -14.07 -13.10
C LYS A 98 14.60 -13.71 -11.84
N GLU A 99 15.93 -13.69 -11.94
CA GLU A 99 16.77 -13.11 -10.92
C GLU A 99 16.66 -11.58 -11.00
N THR A 100 16.18 -10.97 -9.92
CA THR A 100 16.00 -9.51 -9.81
C THR A 100 17.03 -8.86 -8.89
N THR A 101 18.09 -9.60 -8.54
CA THR A 101 19.20 -9.08 -7.75
C THR A 101 19.93 -7.99 -8.55
N GLU A 102 20.11 -6.81 -7.98
CA GLU A 102 20.80 -5.70 -8.67
C GLU A 102 22.32 -5.88 -8.64
N THR A 103 22.85 -6.39 -7.51
CA THR A 103 24.25 -6.80 -7.35
C THR A 103 24.34 -8.02 -6.44
N ASN A 104 25.49 -8.71 -6.39
CA ASN A 104 25.68 -9.86 -5.47
C ASN A 104 25.41 -9.53 -3.98
N ASN A 105 25.35 -8.24 -3.63
CA ASN A 105 25.20 -7.77 -2.26
C ASN A 105 23.99 -6.85 -2.08
N SER A 106 23.18 -6.61 -3.13
CA SER A 106 21.99 -5.76 -3.04
C SER A 106 20.81 -6.31 -3.84
N ALA A 107 19.63 -6.31 -3.22
CA ALA A 107 18.40 -6.74 -3.86
C ALA A 107 17.24 -5.86 -3.40
N SER A 108 16.41 -5.43 -4.35
CA SER A 108 15.13 -4.80 -4.05
C SER A 108 14.07 -5.89 -3.83
N TYR A 109 13.33 -5.77 -2.73
CA TYR A 109 12.24 -6.70 -2.38
C TYR A 109 11.11 -5.91 -1.70
N LEU A 110 9.91 -5.99 -2.29
CA LEU A 110 8.76 -5.15 -1.93
C LEU A 110 9.16 -3.65 -1.95
N ASP A 111 8.96 -2.95 -0.81
CA ASP A 111 9.28 -1.53 -0.63
C ASP A 111 10.69 -1.31 0.00
N LYS A 112 11.57 -2.32 -0.04
CA LYS A 112 12.89 -2.27 0.61
C LYS A 112 14.02 -2.55 -0.37
N MET A 113 15.11 -1.80 -0.21
CA MET A 113 16.42 -2.19 -0.70
C MET A 113 17.14 -2.91 0.44
N LEU A 114 17.56 -4.14 0.17
CA LEU A 114 18.40 -4.93 1.05
C LEU A 114 19.82 -4.81 0.54
N SER A 115 20.76 -4.49 1.43
CA SER A 115 22.18 -4.41 1.10
C SER A 115 23.02 -5.05 2.19
N TYR A 116 24.16 -5.64 1.84
CA TYR A 116 25.14 -6.13 2.80
C TYR A 116 26.29 -5.14 2.92
N ASP A 117 26.64 -4.77 4.16
CA ASP A 117 27.86 -4.01 4.44
C ASP A 117 29.10 -4.89 4.25
N THR A 118 30.26 -4.25 4.13
CA THR A 118 31.59 -4.89 4.08
C THR A 118 31.87 -5.78 5.29
N ASP A 119 31.23 -5.50 6.42
CA ASP A 119 31.28 -6.31 7.66
C ASP A 119 30.26 -7.46 7.72
N GLY A 120 29.50 -7.71 6.65
CA GLY A 120 28.52 -8.79 6.56
C GLY A 120 27.17 -8.52 7.26
N HIS A 121 26.95 -7.30 7.76
CA HIS A 121 25.68 -6.90 8.34
C HIS A 121 24.67 -6.52 7.26
N MET A 122 23.42 -6.99 7.40
CA MET A 122 22.33 -6.65 6.49
C MET A 122 21.76 -5.28 6.85
N ASN A 123 21.78 -4.40 5.88
CA ASN A 123 21.16 -3.08 5.90
C ASN A 123 19.87 -3.08 5.10
N THR A 124 18.86 -2.39 5.60
CA THR A 124 17.64 -2.11 4.84
C THR A 124 17.46 -0.62 4.67
N SER A 125 17.04 -0.20 3.49
CA SER A 125 16.57 1.17 3.20
C SER A 125 15.27 1.10 2.40
N LEU A 126 14.57 2.24 2.31
CA LEU A 126 13.35 2.30 1.50
C LEU A 126 13.72 2.30 0.01
N TYR A 127 12.99 1.52 -0.78
CA TYR A 127 13.06 1.56 -2.24
C TYR A 127 11.68 1.82 -2.81
N ASP A 128 11.57 2.84 -3.66
CA ASP A 128 10.36 3.18 -4.39
C ASP A 128 10.64 3.09 -5.89
N LYS A 129 10.10 2.05 -6.53
CA LYS A 129 10.26 1.82 -7.98
C LYS A 129 9.82 3.01 -8.84
N ARG A 130 9.02 3.92 -8.27
CA ARG A 130 8.60 5.14 -8.96
C ARG A 130 9.75 6.12 -9.18
N ASP A 131 10.79 6.05 -8.37
CA ASP A 131 11.97 6.91 -8.48
C ASP A 131 12.83 6.54 -9.70
N ASP A 132 12.64 5.33 -10.26
CA ASP A 132 13.35 4.87 -11.47
C ASP A 132 12.80 5.49 -12.76
N PHE A 133 11.63 6.14 -12.69
CA PHE A 133 11.07 6.83 -13.85
C PHE A 133 11.73 8.20 -14.05
N ASN A 134 12.03 8.52 -15.30
CA ASN A 134 12.66 9.79 -15.68
C ASN A 134 11.71 11.01 -15.70
N PHE A 135 10.55 10.91 -15.04
CA PHE A 135 9.54 11.98 -14.99
C PHE A 135 9.06 12.23 -13.56
N SER A 136 8.69 13.48 -13.27
CA SER A 136 8.23 13.86 -11.93
C SER A 136 6.84 13.30 -11.65
N ILE A 137 6.74 12.39 -10.66
CA ILE A 137 5.45 11.83 -10.23
C ILE A 137 4.91 12.64 -9.05
N THR A 138 3.74 13.24 -9.22
CA THR A 138 3.02 13.93 -8.14
C THR A 138 2.33 12.92 -7.23
N ASN A 139 2.97 12.60 -6.10
CA ASN A 139 2.47 11.60 -5.14
C ASN A 139 1.74 12.22 -3.93
N PHE A 140 1.77 13.55 -3.80
CA PHE A 140 1.24 14.27 -2.64
C PHE A 140 0.42 15.49 -3.05
N PRO A 141 -0.62 15.86 -2.28
CA PRO A 141 -1.50 16.96 -2.62
C PRO A 141 -0.81 18.31 -2.41
N PHE A 142 -1.04 19.22 -3.34
CA PHE A 142 -0.69 20.64 -3.19
C PHE A 142 -1.51 21.28 -2.07
N LEU A 143 -0.89 22.18 -1.29
CA LEU A 143 -1.59 22.83 -0.17
C LEU A 143 -2.71 23.76 -0.64
N ILE A 144 -2.65 24.25 -1.88
CA ILE A 144 -3.72 25.04 -2.52
C ILE A 144 -4.98 24.22 -2.86
N SER A 145 -4.93 22.90 -2.71
CA SER A 145 -6.09 22.03 -2.92
C SER A 145 -7.15 22.28 -1.84
N ASN A 146 -8.41 21.92 -2.10
CA ASN A 146 -9.51 22.02 -1.14
C ASN A 146 -9.42 20.95 0.00
N ILE A 147 -8.20 20.52 0.32
CA ILE A 147 -7.92 19.51 1.34
C ILE A 147 -7.62 20.22 2.66
N PRO A 148 -8.23 19.80 3.78
CA PRO A 148 -7.91 20.37 5.08
C PRO A 148 -6.43 20.21 5.43
N SER A 149 -5.83 21.25 6.02
CA SER A 149 -4.39 21.25 6.28
C SER A 149 -3.95 20.12 7.24
N SER A 150 -4.77 19.72 8.22
CA SER A 150 -4.37 18.69 9.19
C SER A 150 -4.01 17.33 8.54
N PRO A 151 -4.89 16.71 7.71
CA PRO A 151 -4.54 15.53 6.91
C PRO A 151 -3.32 15.72 6.02
N ALA A 152 -3.19 16.89 5.38
CA ALA A 152 -2.06 17.19 4.48
C ALA A 152 -0.71 17.11 5.22
N TYR A 153 -0.57 17.75 6.38
CA TYR A 153 0.63 17.64 7.22
C TYR A 153 0.77 16.27 7.91
N GLY A 154 -0.34 15.55 8.07
CA GLY A 154 -0.33 14.16 8.57
C GLY A 154 0.40 13.20 7.63
N VAL A 155 0.34 13.45 6.32
CA VAL A 155 1.11 12.69 5.32
C VAL A 155 2.59 12.70 5.65
N PHE A 156 3.16 13.87 5.97
CA PHE A 156 4.57 14.01 6.31
C PHE A 156 4.97 13.11 7.48
N ILE A 157 4.19 13.10 8.56
CA ILE A 157 4.43 12.23 9.73
C ILE A 157 4.36 10.75 9.33
N SER A 158 3.33 10.36 8.58
CA SER A 158 3.16 8.97 8.13
C SER A 158 4.34 8.48 7.28
N GLN A 159 4.88 9.35 6.42
CA GLN A 159 6.04 9.01 5.60
C GLN A 159 7.31 8.88 6.42
N LEU A 160 7.54 9.75 7.41
CA LEU A 160 8.69 9.62 8.31
C LEU A 160 8.65 8.31 9.10
N ILE A 161 7.47 7.89 9.57
CA ILE A 161 7.29 6.57 10.20
C ILE A 161 7.68 5.45 9.24
N ARG A 162 7.24 5.54 7.98
CA ARG A 162 7.58 4.56 6.94
C ARG A 162 9.09 4.50 6.71
N TYR A 163 9.75 5.64 6.57
CA TYR A 163 11.19 5.73 6.33
C TYR A 163 11.99 5.20 7.52
N ALA A 164 11.59 5.55 8.75
CA ALA A 164 12.24 5.08 9.96
C ALA A 164 12.13 3.55 10.13
N ARG A 165 10.98 2.97 9.77
CA ARG A 165 10.78 1.50 9.80
C ARG A 165 11.52 0.77 8.69
N ALA A 166 11.76 1.42 7.56
CA ALA A 166 12.47 0.84 6.43
C ALA A 166 13.99 0.95 6.58
N SER A 167 14.49 1.97 7.29
CA SER A 167 15.91 2.33 7.29
C SER A 167 16.64 1.87 8.55
N THR A 168 17.69 1.07 8.39
CA THR A 168 18.52 0.63 9.52
C THR A 168 19.49 1.72 9.98
N LYS A 169 20.08 2.47 9.04
CA LYS A 169 21.04 3.55 9.33
C LYS A 169 20.39 4.93 9.15
N TYR A 170 20.89 5.90 9.91
CA TYR A 170 20.46 7.29 9.81
C TYR A 170 20.77 7.91 8.43
N THR A 171 21.89 7.51 7.84
CA THR A 171 22.33 7.95 6.50
C THR A 171 21.36 7.58 5.39
N ASP A 172 20.58 6.51 5.58
CA ASP A 172 19.62 6.03 4.59
C ASP A 172 18.23 6.66 4.82
N PHE A 173 17.93 7.05 6.06
CA PHE A 173 16.69 7.73 6.44
C PHE A 173 16.64 9.19 5.97
N VAL A 174 17.73 9.95 6.17
CA VAL A 174 17.78 11.40 5.93
C VAL A 174 17.46 11.78 4.47
N PRO A 175 18.07 11.15 3.45
CA PRO A 175 17.82 11.53 2.06
C PRO A 175 16.34 11.42 1.66
N GLY A 176 15.66 10.34 2.08
CA GLY A 176 14.23 10.15 1.82
C GLY A 176 13.35 11.18 2.54
N ALA A 177 13.68 11.48 3.80
CA ALA A 177 12.98 12.49 4.59
C ALA A 177 13.18 13.91 4.03
N LYS A 178 14.40 14.24 3.60
CA LYS A 178 14.76 15.53 2.98
C LYS A 178 14.11 15.70 1.61
N HIS A 179 14.17 14.68 0.76
CA HIS A 179 13.51 14.73 -0.53
C HIS A 179 11.99 14.97 -0.39
N LEU A 180 11.37 14.34 0.61
CA LEU A 180 9.96 14.58 0.92
C LEU A 180 9.70 16.01 1.42
N SER A 181 10.51 16.54 2.33
CA SER A 181 10.31 17.90 2.84
C SER A 181 10.46 18.93 1.72
N ASP A 182 11.49 18.82 0.88
CA ASP A 182 11.71 19.69 -0.28
C ASP A 182 10.51 19.66 -1.23
N LYS A 183 9.99 18.45 -1.51
CA LYS A 183 8.80 18.25 -2.32
C LYS A 183 7.57 18.92 -1.71
N LEU A 184 7.32 18.75 -0.41
CA LEU A 184 6.18 19.38 0.26
C LEU A 184 6.34 20.92 0.31
N LEU A 185 7.55 21.44 0.54
CA LEU A 185 7.82 22.88 0.51
C LEU A 185 7.50 23.47 -0.87
N SER A 186 7.95 22.82 -1.96
CA SER A 186 7.60 23.23 -3.33
C SER A 186 6.10 23.16 -3.64
N GLN A 187 5.34 22.35 -2.89
CA GLN A 187 3.89 22.21 -3.00
C GLN A 187 3.10 23.20 -2.12
N GLY A 188 3.79 24.15 -1.49
CA GLY A 188 3.20 25.23 -0.70
C GLY A 188 3.08 24.95 0.80
N TYR A 189 3.69 23.88 1.31
CA TYR A 189 3.74 23.61 2.74
C TYR A 189 4.69 24.58 3.44
N VAL A 190 4.43 24.85 4.72
CA VAL A 190 5.18 25.83 5.51
C VAL A 190 6.22 25.12 6.38
N CYS A 191 7.48 25.57 6.31
CA CYS A 191 8.60 24.98 7.05
C CYS A 191 8.34 24.93 8.57
N ASP A 192 7.80 26.00 9.18
CA ASP A 192 7.47 26.01 10.61
C ASP A 192 6.46 24.93 11.00
N ARG A 193 5.48 24.67 10.12
CA ARG A 193 4.47 23.63 10.35
C ARG A 193 5.05 22.24 10.14
N LEU A 194 5.96 22.06 9.18
CA LEU A 194 6.72 20.82 9.03
C LEU A 194 7.63 20.56 10.24
N THR A 195 8.26 21.59 10.78
CA THR A 195 9.05 21.52 12.02
C THR A 195 8.18 21.12 13.21
N SER A 196 6.98 21.70 13.32
CA SER A 196 6.00 21.26 14.33
C SER A 196 5.61 19.79 14.14
N SER A 197 5.43 19.34 12.89
CA SER A 197 5.17 17.93 12.57
C SER A 197 6.36 17.01 12.90
N MET A 198 7.61 17.44 12.69
CA MET A 198 8.81 16.71 13.12
C MET A 198 8.85 16.54 14.63
N ARG A 199 8.56 17.60 15.39
CA ARG A 199 8.48 17.53 16.86
C ARG A 199 7.39 16.55 17.32
N LYS A 200 6.24 16.54 16.63
CA LYS A 200 5.15 15.57 16.91
C LYS A 200 5.55 14.14 16.57
N PHE A 201 6.25 13.94 15.46
CA PHE A 201 6.78 12.63 15.06
C PHE A 201 7.75 12.12 16.12
N TYR A 202 8.77 12.89 16.48
CA TYR A 202 9.77 12.51 17.47
C TYR A 202 9.16 12.28 18.87
N GLY A 203 8.18 13.09 19.27
CA GLY A 203 7.52 12.92 20.56
C GLY A 203 6.56 11.73 20.66
N ARG A 204 5.95 11.29 19.54
CA ARG A 204 4.98 10.18 19.52
C ARG A 204 5.54 8.85 19.06
N TYR A 205 6.58 8.89 18.24
CA TYR A 205 7.19 7.75 17.56
C TYR A 205 8.71 7.74 17.73
N GLY A 206 9.21 8.34 18.82
CA GLY A 206 10.64 8.47 19.10
C GLY A 206 11.35 7.12 19.20
N GLU A 207 10.63 6.06 19.60
CA GLU A 207 11.14 4.69 19.62
C GLU A 207 11.59 4.18 18.26
N LEU A 208 11.05 4.73 17.16
CA LEU A 208 11.43 4.34 15.80
C LEU A 208 12.72 5.00 15.32
N VAL A 209 13.25 5.97 16.05
CA VAL A 209 14.45 6.73 15.65
C VAL A 209 15.51 6.77 16.73
N ILE A 210 15.23 6.15 17.90
CA ILE A 210 16.15 6.10 19.03
C ILE A 210 17.43 5.34 18.69
N HIS A 211 17.36 4.32 17.82
CA HIS A 211 18.50 3.53 17.40
C HIS A 211 19.49 4.29 16.50
N TYR A 212 19.09 5.46 15.99
CA TYR A 212 19.99 6.34 15.25
C TYR A 212 20.92 7.16 16.17
N ASP A 213 20.58 7.30 17.46
CA ASP A 213 21.33 8.11 18.44
C ASP A 213 21.54 9.57 17.98
N VAL A 214 20.51 10.16 17.37
CA VAL A 214 20.53 11.55 16.89
C VAL A 214 19.52 12.41 17.64
N GLN A 215 19.95 13.61 18.05
CA GLN A 215 19.08 14.59 18.69
C GLN A 215 18.08 15.20 17.70
N LEU A 216 16.89 15.53 18.19
CA LEU A 216 15.82 16.14 17.39
C LEU A 216 16.26 17.43 16.66
N SER A 217 17.08 18.27 17.29
CA SER A 217 17.60 19.50 16.66
C SER A 217 18.36 19.17 15.37
N ARG A 218 19.31 18.26 15.47
CA ARG A 218 20.09 17.79 14.32
C ARG A 218 19.23 17.13 13.26
N MET A 219 18.24 16.31 13.66
CA MET A 219 17.31 15.70 12.69
C MET A 219 16.46 16.73 11.95
N VAL A 220 16.03 17.79 12.64
CA VAL A 220 15.29 18.89 12.01
C VAL A 220 16.19 19.63 11.02
N ASP A 221 17.42 19.94 11.41
CA ASP A 221 18.37 20.62 10.52
C ASP A 221 18.71 19.77 9.29
N ASP A 222 18.98 18.48 9.46
CA ASP A 222 19.33 17.58 8.35
C ASP A 222 18.17 17.38 7.34
N ILE A 223 16.91 17.51 7.77
CA ILE A 223 15.70 17.27 6.96
C ILE A 223 15.05 18.55 6.43
N LEU A 224 15.07 19.64 7.19
CA LEU A 224 14.33 20.87 6.89
C LEU A 224 15.22 22.08 6.57
N SER A 225 16.55 21.90 6.56
CA SER A 225 17.51 22.95 6.18
C SER A 225 18.04 22.82 4.75
#